data_AF-G9FXP5-F1
#
_entry.id   AF-G9FXP5-F1
#
_cell.length_a   1.000
_cell.length_b   1.000
_cell.length_c   1.000
_cell.angle_alpha   90.00
_cell.angle_beta   90.00
_cell.angle_gamma   90.00
#
_symmetry.space_group_name_H-M   'P 1'
#
loop_
_entity.id
_entity.type
_entity.pdbx_description
1 polymer ?
#
loop_
_entity_poly.entity_id
_entity_poly.type
_entity_poly.pdbx_seq_one_letter_code
_entity_poly.pdbx_strand_id
1 'polypeptide(L)'
;VFQHGVVFFRKQDDLNNDLQKQLAQRLGELSGKPESSKLHIHPVNNAGRRLGSSDNEISVVSSEQAKEICKNKFLNFADRTQTAKGGWHSDITFEKIPSDYALLRLTELPKTGGDTLWASGYELYDRLSPPYQKFFEGLTATCAQPGFNLAAKENGFNLY
;
A
#
# COMPACT_ATOMS: atom_id res chain seq x y z
N VAL A 1 -13.03 -4.89 -10.98
CA VAL A 1 -12.23 -5.07 -9.74
C VAL A 1 -13.07 -5.70 -8.63
N PHE A 2 -14.23 -5.13 -8.29
CA PHE A 2 -15.09 -5.61 -7.19
C PHE A 2 -15.35 -7.12 -7.09
N GLN A 3 -15.51 -7.83 -8.22
CA GLN A 3 -15.76 -9.28 -8.22
C GLN A 3 -14.51 -10.15 -8.06
N HIS A 4 -13.32 -9.62 -8.35
CA HIS A 4 -12.08 -10.40 -8.46
C HIS A 4 -11.02 -10.04 -7.41
N GLY A 5 -11.21 -8.93 -6.67
CA GLY A 5 -10.24 -8.41 -5.70
C GLY A 5 -9.03 -7.76 -6.36
N VAL A 6 -8.31 -8.49 -7.22
CA VAL A 6 -7.07 -8.05 -7.89
C VAL A 6 -7.17 -8.27 -9.39
N VAL A 7 -6.71 -7.29 -10.19
CA VAL A 7 -6.74 -7.34 -11.65
C VAL A 7 -5.39 -6.90 -12.21
N PHE A 8 -4.87 -7.65 -13.18
CA PHE A 8 -3.62 -7.34 -13.88
C PHE A 8 -3.90 -6.90 -15.31
N PHE A 9 -3.44 -5.71 -15.66
CA PHE A 9 -3.41 -5.24 -17.03
C PHE A 9 -2.02 -5.53 -17.61
N ARG A 10 -1.96 -6.38 -18.64
CA ARG A 10 -0.70 -6.77 -19.29
C ARG A 10 -0.37 -5.81 -20.44
N LYS A 11 0.92 -5.73 -20.81
CA LYS A 11 1.40 -4.95 -21.97
C LYS A 11 0.97 -3.48 -21.94
N GLN A 12 1.20 -2.82 -20.81
CA GLN A 12 0.89 -1.40 -20.61
C GLN A 12 2.13 -0.55 -20.94
N ASP A 13 2.59 -0.64 -22.20
CA ASP A 13 3.91 -0.13 -22.59
C ASP A 13 3.99 1.41 -22.63
N ASP A 14 2.84 2.07 -22.81
CA ASP A 14 2.72 3.54 -22.88
C ASP A 14 2.16 4.17 -21.59
N LEU A 15 1.99 3.39 -20.51
CA LEU A 15 1.41 3.90 -19.27
C LEU A 15 2.42 4.79 -18.53
N ASN A 16 2.20 6.11 -18.54
CA ASN A 16 2.96 7.09 -17.76
C ASN A 16 2.25 7.45 -16.42
N ASN A 17 2.88 8.31 -15.62
CA ASN A 17 2.36 8.70 -14.29
C ASN A 17 1.00 9.42 -14.40
N ASP A 18 0.84 10.32 -15.38
CA ASP A 18 -0.40 11.09 -15.57
C ASP A 18 -1.58 10.17 -15.91
N LEU A 19 -1.37 9.20 -16.82
CA LEU A 19 -2.37 8.21 -17.19
C LEU A 19 -2.71 7.28 -16.01
N GLN A 20 -1.71 6.86 -15.23
CA GLN A 20 -1.93 6.05 -14.04
C GLN A 20 -2.78 6.81 -12.99
N LYS A 21 -2.49 8.09 -12.76
CA LYS A 21 -3.25 8.95 -11.86
C LYS A 21 -4.67 9.18 -12.35
N GLN A 22 -4.84 9.43 -13.65
CA GLN A 22 -6.17 9.59 -14.25
C GLN A 22 -7.02 8.33 -14.07
N LEU A 23 -6.44 7.15 -14.27
CA LEU A 23 -7.12 5.88 -14.04
C LEU A 23 -7.52 5.71 -12.56
N ALA A 24 -6.59 5.95 -11.63
CA ALA A 24 -6.86 5.85 -10.19
C ALA A 24 -7.97 6.81 -9.76
N GLN A 25 -7.92 8.07 -10.21
CA GLN A 25 -8.90 9.10 -9.87
C GLN A 25 -10.29 8.73 -10.39
N ARG A 26 -10.39 8.33 -11.66
CA ARG A 26 -11.67 7.91 -12.26
C ARG A 26 -12.25 6.68 -11.60
N LEU A 27 -11.41 5.71 -11.23
CA LEU A 27 -11.87 4.50 -10.55
C LEU A 27 -12.54 4.85 -9.21
N GLY A 28 -11.91 5.73 -8.43
CA GLY A 28 -12.46 6.20 -7.16
C GLY A 28 -13.74 7.03 -7.33
N GLU A 29 -13.79 7.93 -8.31
CA GLU A 29 -15.00 8.72 -8.61
C GLU A 29 -16.19 7.84 -9.00
N LEU A 30 -15.95 6.85 -9.88
CA LEU A 30 -16.97 5.92 -10.33
C LEU A 30 -17.39 4.91 -9.25
N SER A 31 -16.54 4.64 -8.27
CA SER A 31 -16.89 3.84 -7.09
C SER A 31 -17.57 4.64 -5.97
N GLY A 32 -17.70 5.97 -6.12
CA GLY A 32 -18.41 6.81 -5.16
C GLY A 32 -17.55 7.31 -4.00
N LYS A 33 -16.23 7.46 -4.17
CA LYS A 33 -15.39 8.05 -3.13
C LYS A 33 -15.86 9.47 -2.78
N PRO A 34 -15.72 9.92 -1.52
CA PRO A 34 -16.05 11.30 -1.15
C PRO A 34 -15.25 12.31 -1.96
N GLU A 35 -15.83 13.48 -2.25
CA GLU A 35 -15.11 14.54 -3.00
C GLU A 35 -13.83 15.00 -2.30
N SER A 36 -13.80 14.93 -0.96
CA SER A 36 -12.62 15.24 -0.15
C SER A 36 -11.51 14.19 -0.25
N SER A 37 -11.79 12.98 -0.75
CA SER A 37 -10.82 11.91 -0.95
C SER A 37 -10.12 12.08 -2.31
N LYS A 38 -8.88 12.54 -2.30
CA LYS A 38 -8.04 12.74 -3.49
C LYS A 38 -6.99 11.64 -3.62
N LEU A 39 -6.06 11.78 -4.57
CA LEU A 39 -4.94 10.85 -4.67
C LEU A 39 -4.07 10.97 -3.41
N HIS A 40 -3.64 9.83 -2.89
CA HIS A 40 -2.89 9.78 -1.64
C HIS A 40 -1.45 10.25 -1.83
N ILE A 41 -0.97 11.09 -0.92
CA ILE A 41 0.45 11.45 -0.82
C ILE A 41 1.05 10.62 0.29
N HIS A 42 1.97 9.72 -0.05
CA HIS A 42 2.55 8.81 0.94
C HIS A 42 3.40 9.60 1.96
N PRO A 43 3.20 9.43 3.29
CA PRO A 43 3.88 10.25 4.31
C PRO A 43 5.41 10.18 4.24
N VAL A 44 5.94 8.99 3.89
CA VAL A 44 7.38 8.72 3.75
C VAL A 44 7.87 8.65 2.29
N ASN A 45 7.28 7.80 1.45
CA ASN A 45 7.69 7.54 0.06
C ASN A 45 7.06 8.53 -0.93
N ASN A 46 7.34 9.83 -0.77
CA ASN A 46 6.88 10.89 -1.67
C ASN A 46 8.02 11.45 -2.55
N ALA A 47 7.77 12.54 -3.26
CA ALA A 47 8.72 13.16 -4.18
C ALA A 47 10.01 13.68 -3.50
N GLY A 48 9.99 13.87 -2.17
CA GLY A 48 11.16 14.31 -1.41
C GLY A 48 12.22 13.23 -1.17
N ARG A 49 12.04 12.01 -1.70
CA ARG A 49 12.98 10.90 -1.51
C ARG A 49 13.96 10.78 -2.69
N ARG A 50 15.15 10.22 -2.43
CA ARG A 50 16.23 10.06 -3.43
C ARG A 50 15.79 9.34 -4.71
N LEU A 51 14.96 8.30 -4.57
CA LEU A 51 14.38 7.54 -5.68
C LEU A 51 12.88 7.83 -5.84
N GLY A 52 12.40 8.95 -5.28
CA GLY A 52 11.03 9.40 -5.46
C GLY A 52 10.76 9.90 -6.89
N SER A 53 9.49 10.03 -7.23
CA SER A 53 9.08 10.74 -8.44
C SER A 53 9.21 12.26 -8.24
N SER A 54 9.03 13.06 -9.30
CA SER A 54 8.84 14.51 -9.15
C SER A 54 7.43 14.88 -8.67
N ASP A 55 6.54 13.91 -8.56
CA ASP A 55 5.13 14.07 -8.18
C ASP A 55 4.85 13.43 -6.81
N ASN A 56 4.28 14.20 -5.87
CA ASN A 56 3.95 13.72 -4.52
C ASN A 56 2.84 12.67 -4.50
N GLU A 57 1.98 12.66 -5.51
CA GLU A 57 0.89 11.68 -5.64
C GLU A 57 1.38 10.35 -6.24
N ILE A 58 2.68 10.24 -6.58
CA ILE A 58 3.33 9.01 -7.03
C ILE A 58 4.30 8.50 -5.96
N SER A 59 3.89 7.42 -5.29
CA SER A 59 4.76 6.69 -4.38
C SER A 59 5.63 5.69 -5.15
N VAL A 60 6.95 5.80 -5.01
CA VAL A 60 7.91 4.86 -5.60
C VAL A 60 8.31 3.80 -4.59
N VAL A 61 7.99 2.54 -4.90
CA VAL A 61 8.39 1.38 -4.09
C VAL A 61 9.75 0.88 -4.58
N SER A 62 10.81 1.21 -3.83
CA SER A 62 12.17 0.77 -4.14
C SER A 62 12.80 0.04 -2.96
N SER A 63 13.37 -1.14 -3.22
CA SER A 63 14.09 -1.93 -2.22
C SER A 63 15.38 -1.25 -1.74
N GLU A 64 16.02 -0.44 -2.59
CA GLU A 64 17.20 0.35 -2.21
C GLU A 64 16.81 1.49 -1.27
N GLN A 65 15.76 2.24 -1.64
CA GLN A 65 15.26 3.32 -0.80
C GLN A 65 14.72 2.79 0.55
N ALA A 66 14.06 1.63 0.55
CA ALA A 66 13.60 1.00 1.78
C ALA A 66 14.76 0.67 2.74
N LYS A 67 15.91 0.20 2.24
CA LYS A 67 17.11 -0.05 3.06
C LYS A 67 17.70 1.25 3.64
N GLU A 68 17.60 2.35 2.90
CA GLU A 68 18.07 3.66 3.36
C GLU A 68 17.19 4.23 4.47
N ILE A 69 15.86 4.11 4.33
CA ILE A 69 14.89 4.69 5.26
C ILE A 69 14.65 3.78 6.47
N CYS A 70 14.51 2.48 6.25
CA CYS A 70 14.20 1.49 7.28
C CYS A 70 15.47 0.83 7.84
N LYS A 71 16.43 1.64 8.28
CA LYS A 71 17.67 1.15 8.93
C LYS A 71 17.40 0.37 10.21
N ASN A 72 16.26 0.63 10.87
CA ASN A 72 15.85 -0.04 12.09
C ASN A 72 15.03 -1.31 11.83
N LYS A 73 15.35 -2.39 12.56
CA LYS A 73 14.71 -3.72 12.40
C LYS A 73 13.19 -3.70 12.51
N PHE A 74 12.62 -2.74 13.26
CA PHE A 74 11.18 -2.60 13.46
C PHE A 74 10.39 -2.30 12.16
N LEU A 75 11.02 -1.65 11.19
CA LEU A 75 10.46 -1.36 9.86
C LEU A 75 11.07 -2.23 8.77
N ASN A 76 12.05 -3.05 9.14
CA ASN A 76 12.82 -3.83 8.19
C ASN A 76 12.08 -5.14 7.91
N PHE A 77 11.18 -5.10 6.93
CA PHE A 77 10.57 -6.30 6.34
C PHE A 77 11.59 -7.25 5.70
N ALA A 78 12.88 -6.88 5.66
CA ALA A 78 13.97 -7.72 5.17
C ALA A 78 14.65 -8.56 6.27
N ASP A 79 14.10 -8.66 7.49
CA ASP A 79 14.56 -9.70 8.42
C ASP A 79 14.28 -11.06 7.77
N ARG A 80 15.36 -11.76 7.42
CA ARG A 80 15.39 -12.85 6.41
C ARG A 80 14.83 -14.17 6.94
N THR A 81 13.88 -14.14 7.85
CA THR A 81 13.12 -15.33 8.17
C THR A 81 12.20 -15.59 6.98
N GLN A 82 12.13 -16.83 6.52
CA GLN A 82 11.34 -17.25 5.35
C GLN A 82 9.81 -17.09 5.56
N THR A 83 9.40 -16.37 6.60
CA THR A 83 8.02 -16.18 6.99
C THR A 83 7.63 -14.72 6.75
N ALA A 84 6.99 -14.45 5.61
CA ALA A 84 6.28 -13.19 5.34
C ALA A 84 5.06 -12.95 6.27
N LYS A 85 5.02 -13.60 7.44
CA LYS A 85 3.92 -13.59 8.41
C LYS A 85 3.60 -12.17 8.88
N GLY A 86 4.62 -11.33 9.06
CA GLY A 86 4.45 -9.92 9.45
C GLY A 86 4.25 -8.95 8.29
N GLY A 87 4.25 -9.42 7.04
CA GLY A 87 4.16 -8.58 5.84
C GLY A 87 2.75 -8.42 5.29
N TRP A 88 1.77 -9.21 5.74
CA TRP A 88 0.39 -9.08 5.29
C TRP A 88 -0.23 -7.78 5.82
N HIS A 89 -0.71 -6.95 4.90
CA HIS A 89 -1.37 -5.70 5.22
C HIS A 89 -2.38 -5.33 4.12
N SER A 90 -3.23 -4.35 4.44
CA SER A 90 -3.91 -3.50 3.47
C SER A 90 -3.34 -2.10 3.58
N ASP A 91 -3.22 -1.40 2.46
CA ASP A 91 -2.60 -0.08 2.43
C ASP A 91 -3.40 0.94 3.24
N ILE A 92 -2.67 1.79 3.97
CA ILE A 92 -3.14 3.04 4.59
C ILE A 92 -4.39 2.94 5.48
N THR A 93 -4.64 1.79 6.11
CA THR A 93 -5.78 1.60 7.03
C THR A 93 -5.76 2.51 8.26
N PHE A 94 -4.63 3.16 8.53
CA PHE A 94 -4.47 4.16 9.60
C PHE A 94 -5.01 5.56 9.23
N GLU A 95 -5.33 5.80 7.95
CA GLU A 95 -5.93 7.06 7.51
C GLU A 95 -7.41 7.14 7.87
N LYS A 96 -7.94 8.37 8.04
CA LYS A 96 -9.38 8.58 8.34
C LYS A 96 -10.27 8.11 7.19
N ILE A 97 -9.79 8.26 5.96
CA ILE A 97 -10.42 7.76 4.74
C ILE A 97 -9.39 6.82 4.11
N PRO A 98 -9.43 5.52 4.42
CA PRO A 98 -8.52 4.53 3.84
C PRO A 98 -8.67 4.41 2.32
N SER A 99 -7.74 3.70 1.69
CA SER A 99 -7.76 3.50 0.24
C SER A 99 -8.90 2.60 -0.20
N ASP A 100 -9.65 3.02 -1.23
CA ASP A 100 -10.57 2.15 -1.97
C ASP A 100 -9.81 1.22 -2.94
N TYR A 101 -8.74 1.74 -3.55
CA TYR A 101 -7.94 1.03 -4.56
C TYR A 101 -6.47 1.45 -4.53
N ALA A 102 -5.58 0.46 -4.66
CA ALA A 102 -4.16 0.69 -4.93
C ALA A 102 -3.85 0.32 -6.40
N LEU A 103 -3.07 1.17 -7.08
CA LEU A 103 -2.58 0.91 -8.43
C LEU A 103 -1.06 0.81 -8.40
N LEU A 104 -0.53 -0.34 -8.84
CA LEU A 104 0.89 -0.60 -8.93
C LEU A 104 1.29 -0.77 -10.41
N ARG A 105 2.28 0.01 -10.84
CA ARG A 105 2.96 -0.16 -12.14
C ARG A 105 4.38 -0.64 -11.89
N LEU A 106 4.73 -1.78 -12.49
CA LEU A 106 6.06 -2.36 -12.39
C LEU A 106 7.01 -1.65 -13.38
N THR A 107 8.05 -1.00 -12.87
CA THR A 107 9.03 -0.25 -13.68
C THR A 107 10.37 -0.96 -13.77
N GLU A 108 10.80 -1.62 -12.69
CA GLU A 108 12.02 -2.41 -12.61
C GLU A 108 11.72 -3.69 -11.85
N LEU A 109 12.16 -4.83 -12.39
CA LEU A 109 11.91 -6.15 -11.81
C LEU A 109 13.23 -6.90 -11.60
N PRO A 110 13.38 -7.63 -10.49
CA PRO A 110 14.51 -8.52 -10.32
C PRO A 110 14.42 -9.68 -11.32
N LYS A 111 15.56 -10.33 -11.61
CA LYS A 111 15.60 -11.51 -12.49
C LYS A 111 14.73 -12.68 -11.97
N THR A 112 14.61 -12.79 -10.65
CA THR A 112 13.85 -13.84 -9.94
C THR A 112 13.28 -13.28 -8.64
N GLY A 113 12.12 -13.80 -8.22
CA GLY A 113 11.43 -13.32 -7.02
C GLY A 113 10.75 -11.96 -7.24
N GLY A 114 10.33 -11.32 -6.14
CA GLY A 114 9.58 -10.06 -6.20
C GLY A 114 8.08 -10.23 -6.38
N ASP A 115 7.57 -11.46 -6.23
CA ASP A 115 6.14 -11.75 -6.27
C ASP A 115 5.42 -11.01 -5.14
N THR A 116 4.23 -10.52 -5.46
CA THR A 116 3.28 -10.01 -4.46
C THR A 116 2.24 -11.09 -4.23
N LEU A 117 1.92 -11.38 -2.97
CA LEU A 117 0.86 -12.32 -2.60
C LEU A 117 -0.40 -11.53 -2.23
N TRP A 118 -1.56 -12.08 -2.56
CA TRP A 118 -2.85 -11.50 -2.23
C TRP A 118 -3.73 -12.52 -1.51
N ALA A 119 -4.60 -12.02 -0.62
CA ALA A 119 -5.61 -12.79 0.07
C ALA A 119 -6.93 -12.01 0.06
N SER A 120 -8.06 -12.73 -0.03
CA SER A 120 -9.39 -12.13 0.01
C SER A 120 -9.91 -12.09 1.44
N GLY A 121 -10.24 -10.89 1.94
CA GLY A 121 -10.89 -10.70 3.24
C GLY A 121 -12.29 -11.32 3.29
N TYR A 122 -13.02 -11.31 2.17
CA TYR A 122 -14.34 -11.95 2.05
C TYR A 122 -14.24 -13.47 2.26
N GLU A 123 -13.35 -14.13 1.51
CA GLU A 123 -13.14 -15.58 1.62
C GLU A 123 -12.64 -15.97 3.02
N LEU A 124 -11.79 -15.14 3.62
CA LEU A 124 -11.32 -15.37 4.99
C LEU A 124 -12.47 -15.32 5.99
N TYR A 125 -13.36 -14.34 5.87
CA TYR A 125 -14.55 -14.21 6.72
C TYR A 125 -15.53 -15.37 6.49
N ASP A 126 -15.80 -15.75 5.24
CA ASP A 126 -16.71 -16.84 4.89
C ASP A 126 -16.23 -18.21 5.41
N ARG A 127 -14.93 -18.38 5.61
CA ARG A 127 -14.32 -19.59 6.20
C ARG A 127 -14.39 -19.63 7.72
N LEU A 128 -14.71 -18.53 8.40
CA LEU A 128 -14.89 -18.52 9.84
C LEU A 128 -16.16 -19.30 10.22
N SER A 129 -16.14 -19.98 11.36
CA SER A 129 -17.37 -20.57 11.88
C SER A 129 -18.36 -19.48 12.28
N PRO A 130 -19.67 -19.72 12.23
CA PRO A 130 -20.68 -18.71 12.58
C PRO A 130 -20.47 -18.07 13.98
N PRO A 131 -20.03 -18.80 15.02
CA PRO A 131 -19.69 -18.18 16.30
C PRO A 131 -18.54 -17.15 16.22
N TYR A 132 -17.49 -17.43 15.43
CA TYR A 132 -16.38 -16.49 15.24
C TYR A 132 -16.78 -15.28 14.42
N GLN A 133 -17.58 -15.46 13.36
CA GLN A 133 -18.14 -14.33 12.60
C GLN A 133 -18.87 -13.36 13.53
N LYS A 134 -19.83 -13.87 14.30
CA LYS A 134 -20.61 -13.08 15.26
C LYS A 134 -19.75 -12.40 16.34
N PHE A 135 -18.69 -13.09 16.78
CA PHE A 135 -17.74 -12.52 17.73
C PHE A 135 -17.00 -11.32 17.12
N PHE A 136 -16.44 -11.45 15.91
CA PHE A 136 -15.67 -10.37 15.28
C PHE A 136 -16.53 -9.21 14.78
N GLU A 137 -17.78 -9.45 14.37
CA GLU A 137 -18.74 -8.39 13.98
C GLU A 137 -19.00 -7.37 15.10
N GLY A 138 -18.88 -7.79 16.36
CA GLY A 138 -19.07 -6.91 17.52
C GLY A 138 -17.82 -6.12 17.92
N LEU A 139 -16.70 -6.29 17.21
CA LEU A 139 -15.41 -5.71 17.58
C LEU A 139 -14.98 -4.59 16.63
N THR A 140 -14.16 -3.70 17.16
CA THR A 140 -13.49 -2.64 16.40
C THR A 140 -11.98 -2.80 16.51
N ALA A 141 -11.25 -2.43 15.45
CA ALA A 141 -9.79 -2.42 15.44
C ALA A 141 -9.26 -0.98 15.34
N THR A 142 -8.17 -0.69 16.06
CA THR A 142 -7.41 0.55 15.87
C THR A 142 -6.24 0.28 14.94
N CYS A 143 -6.17 0.98 13.82
CA CYS A 143 -5.06 0.90 12.87
C CYS A 143 -4.14 2.12 13.05
N ALA A 144 -2.83 1.89 13.20
CA ALA A 144 -1.84 2.95 13.38
C ALA A 144 -0.53 2.57 12.71
N GLN A 145 0.23 3.58 12.26
CA GLN A 145 1.54 3.40 11.66
C GLN A 145 2.62 4.25 12.35
N PRO A 146 2.97 3.94 13.61
CA PRO A 146 3.99 4.70 14.36
C PRO A 146 5.38 4.60 13.73
N GLY A 147 5.63 3.57 12.91
CA GLY A 147 6.88 3.37 12.21
C GLY A 147 7.26 4.54 11.30
N PHE A 148 6.30 5.22 10.66
CA PHE A 148 6.60 6.37 9.80
C PHE A 148 7.17 7.55 10.59
N ASN A 149 6.65 7.83 11.79
CA ASN A 149 7.20 8.86 12.67
C ASN A 149 8.64 8.53 13.10
N LEU A 150 8.92 7.25 13.39
CA LEU A 150 10.25 6.80 13.74
C LEU A 150 11.23 6.98 12.57
N ALA A 151 10.83 6.55 11.36
CA ALA A 151 11.64 6.71 10.16
C ALA A 151 11.94 8.19 9.86
N ALA A 152 10.95 9.06 9.99
CA ALA A 152 11.09 10.50 9.82
C ALA A 152 12.11 11.10 10.80
N LYS A 153 11.97 10.76 12.09
CA LYS A 153 12.88 11.21 13.15
C LYS A 153 14.32 10.73 12.94
N GLU A 154 14.51 9.47 12.58
CA GLU A 154 15.85 8.86 12.41
C GLU A 154 16.59 9.36 11.18
N ASN A 155 15.86 9.72 10.14
CA ASN A 155 16.44 10.18 8.88
C ASN A 155 16.34 11.69 8.69
N GLY A 156 15.86 12.43 9.69
CA GLY A 156 15.84 13.89 9.69
C GLY A 156 14.92 14.51 8.64
N PHE A 157 13.76 13.90 8.36
CA PHE A 157 12.76 14.46 7.46
C PHE A 157 11.39 14.61 8.14
N ASN A 158 10.53 15.48 7.59
CA ASN A 158 9.15 15.61 8.03
C ASN A 158 8.23 14.68 7.23
N LEU A 159 7.20 14.15 7.90
CA LEU A 159 6.08 13.52 7.20
C LEU A 159 5.28 14.58 6.45
N TYR A 160 4.67 14.15 5.34
CA TYR A 160 3.70 14.97 4.61
C TYR A 160 2.38 15.07 5.38
#